data_AF-A0A946SLT1-F1
#
_entry.id   AF-A0A946SLT1-F1
#
_cell.length_a   1.000
_cell.length_b   1.000
_cell.length_c   1.000
_cell.angle_alpha   90.00
_cell.angle_beta   90.00
_cell.angle_gamma   90.00
#
_symmetry.space_group_name_H-M   'P 1'
#
loop_
_entity.id
_entity.type
_entity.pdbx_description
1 polymer ?
#
loop_
_entity_poly.entity_id
_entity_poly.type
_entity_poly.pdbx_seq_one_letter_code
_entity_poly.pdbx_strand_id
1 'polypeptide(L)' 'MALKADYRQAELSQSDRALLDYARQITDDATTASEATIEGLRAYGFDDRAILQATLIAAWFNYVNRVADALGVGRT' A
#
# COMPACT_ATOMS: atom_id res chain seq x y z
N MET A 1 4.12 -17.63 3.63
CA MET A 1 5.40 -16.93 3.43
C MET A 1 5.46 -16.08 2.15
N ALA A 2 4.60 -16.30 1.14
CA ALA A 2 4.61 -15.52 -0.12
C ALA A 2 4.35 -14.01 0.05
N LEU A 3 3.43 -13.62 0.95
CA LEU A 3 3.05 -12.20 1.15
C LEU A 3 4.24 -11.27 1.48
N LYS A 4 5.26 -11.80 2.16
CA LYS A 4 6.43 -11.03 2.61
C LYS A 4 7.51 -10.89 1.53
N ALA A 5 7.52 -11.76 0.53
CA ALA A 5 8.53 -11.80 -0.54
C ALA A 5 7.99 -11.21 -1.85
N ASP A 6 6.80 -11.63 -2.27
CA ASP A 6 6.07 -11.06 -3.41
C ASP A 6 4.57 -11.40 -3.28
N TYR A 7 3.76 -10.40 -2.91
CA TYR A 7 2.32 -10.59 -2.75
C TYR A 7 1.63 -10.97 -4.07
N ARG A 8 2.28 -10.77 -5.22
CA ARG A 8 1.70 -11.09 -6.53
C ARG A 8 1.57 -12.59 -6.78
N GLN A 9 2.35 -13.40 -6.06
CA GLN A 9 2.34 -14.86 -6.12
C GLN A 9 1.47 -15.50 -5.03
N ALA A 10 0.90 -14.69 -4.13
CA ALA A 10 -0.03 -15.17 -3.12
C ALA A 10 -1.43 -15.33 -3.72
N GLU A 11 -2.13 -16.40 -3.34
CA GLU A 11 -3.56 -16.53 -3.62
C GLU A 11 -4.33 -15.52 -2.77
N LEU A 12 -4.64 -14.38 -3.38
CA LEU A 12 -5.35 -13.26 -2.77
C LEU A 12 -6.69 -13.06 -3.46
N SER A 13 -7.67 -12.57 -2.71
CA SER A 13 -8.88 -12.04 -3.30
C SER A 13 -8.54 -10.87 -4.24
N GLN A 14 -9.39 -10.61 -5.23
CA GLN A 14 -9.18 -9.49 -6.15
C GLN A 14 -9.16 -8.14 -5.39
N SER A 15 -9.97 -8.02 -4.34
CA SER A 15 -10.01 -6.85 -3.45
C SER A 15 -8.70 -6.67 -2.67
N ASP A 16 -8.14 -7.73 -2.09
CA ASP A 16 -6.87 -7.64 -1.36
C ASP A 16 -5.72 -7.29 -2.30
N ARG A 17 -5.74 -7.86 -3.52
CA ARG A 17 -4.74 -7.54 -4.54
C ARG A 17 -4.83 -6.08 -4.96
N ALA A 18 -6.03 -5.55 -5.20
CA ALA A 18 -6.23 -4.14 -5.54
C ALA A 18 -5.74 -3.21 -4.42
N LEU A 19 -5.99 -3.55 -3.16
CA LEU A 19 -5.52 -2.79 -2.01
C LEU A 19 -3.98 -2.79 -1.89
N LEU A 20 -3.34 -3.94 -2.13
CA LEU A 20 -1.88 -4.05 -2.11
C LEU A 20 -1.22 -3.36 -3.31
N ASP A 21 -1.83 -3.43 -4.50
CA ASP A 21 -1.38 -2.69 -5.68
C ASP A 21 -1.46 -1.18 -5.43
N TYR A 22 -2.51 -0.69 -4.77
CA TYR A 22 -2.61 0.70 -4.34
C TYR A 22 -1.56 1.09 -3.29
N ALA A 23 -1.36 0.27 -2.25
CA ALA A 23 -0.34 0.53 -1.25
C ALA A 23 1.07 0.59 -1.87
N ARG A 24 1.35 -0.31 -2.82
CA ARG A 24 2.59 -0.28 -3.60
C ARG A 24 2.71 1.01 -4.40
N GLN A 25 1.64 1.43 -5.09
CA GLN A 25 1.63 2.68 -5.86
C GLN A 25 2.02 3.87 -4.99
N ILE A 26 1.47 3.99 -3.77
CA ILE A 26 1.83 5.05 -2.81
C ILE A 26 3.31 5.00 -2.44
N THR A 27 3.86 3.80 -2.23
CA THR A 27 5.27 3.61 -1.88
C THR A 27 6.23 3.93 -3.02
N ASP A 28 5.89 3.54 -4.24
CA ASP A 28 6.69 3.79 -5.45
C ASP A 28 6.62 5.28 -5.85
N ASP A 29 5.40 5.81 -6.08
CA ASP A 29 5.14 7.23 -6.34
C ASP A 29 3.67 7.60 -6.08
N ALA A 30 3.41 8.20 -4.92
CA ALA A 30 2.07 8.63 -4.52
C ALA A 30 1.44 9.68 -5.45
N THR A 31 2.22 10.43 -6.23
CA THR A 31 1.67 11.45 -7.16
C THR A 31 0.98 10.83 -8.37
N THR A 32 1.23 9.55 -8.63
CA THR A 32 0.57 8.80 -9.70
C THR A 32 -0.83 8.32 -9.32
N ALA A 33 -1.21 8.37 -8.04
CA ALA A 33 -2.55 8.03 -7.61
C ALA A 33 -3.54 9.06 -8.19
N SER A 34 -4.55 8.57 -8.90
CA SER A 34 -5.54 9.41 -9.58
C SER A 34 -6.96 9.04 -9.14
N GLU A 35 -7.95 9.81 -9.59
CA GLU A 35 -9.36 9.48 -9.36
C GLU A 35 -9.71 8.07 -9.86
N ALA A 36 -9.17 7.64 -11.00
CA ALA A 36 -9.36 6.29 -11.53
C ALA A 36 -8.83 5.19 -10.60
N THR A 37 -7.75 5.45 -9.86
CA THR A 37 -7.24 4.53 -8.83
C THR A 37 -8.27 4.37 -7.71
N ILE A 38 -8.83 5.48 -7.24
CA ILE A 38 -9.82 5.51 -6.15
C ILE A 38 -11.13 4.85 -6.58
N GLU A 39 -11.59 5.13 -7.80
CA GLU A 39 -12.76 4.48 -8.39
C GLU A 39 -12.56 2.97 -8.54
N GLY A 40 -11.36 2.53 -8.94
CA GLY A 40 -11.00 1.12 -9.00
C GLY A 40 -11.13 0.43 -7.65
N LEU A 41 -10.70 1.07 -6.55
CA LEU A 41 -10.88 0.55 -5.20
C LEU A 41 -12.36 0.50 -4.79
N ARG A 42 -13.13 1.54 -5.10
CA ARG A 42 -14.59 1.55 -4.83
C ARG A 42 -15.31 0.43 -5.57
N ALA A 43 -14.90 0.09 -6.79
CA ALA A 43 -15.46 -1.04 -7.55
C ALA A 43 -15.26 -2.40 -6.85
N TYR A 44 -14.24 -2.53 -6.00
CA TYR A 44 -14.01 -3.72 -5.16
C TYR A 44 -14.70 -3.63 -3.78
N GLY A 45 -15.55 -2.62 -3.55
CA GLY A 45 -16.35 -2.47 -2.33
C GLY A 45 -15.67 -1.70 -1.20
N PHE A 46 -14.53 -1.05 -1.45
CA PHE A 46 -13.91 -0.16 -0.45
C PHE A 46 -14.65 1.17 -0.39
N ASP A 47 -15.05 1.58 0.81
CA ASP A 47 -15.60 2.91 1.04
C ASP A 47 -14.49 3.96 1.20
N ASP A 48 -14.85 5.24 1.15
CA ASP A 48 -13.89 6.34 1.24
C ASP A 48 -13.08 6.32 2.54
N ARG A 49 -13.69 5.82 3.62
CA ARG A 49 -13.02 5.65 4.91
C ARG A 49 -11.94 4.59 4.84
N ALA A 50 -12.24 3.42 4.27
CA ALA A 50 -11.28 2.33 4.11
C ALA A 50 -10.13 2.76 3.20
N ILE A 51 -10.43 3.48 2.11
CA ILE A 51 -9.40 4.01 1.21
C ILE A 51 -8.50 4.99 1.95
N LEU A 52 -9.08 5.96 2.68
CA LEU A 52 -8.30 6.90 3.49
C LEU A 52 -7.43 6.17 4.53
N GLN A 53 -7.96 5.16 5.21
CA GLN A 53 -7.19 4.37 6.18
C GLN A 53 -6.02 3.64 5.51
N ALA A 54 -6.23 3.05 4.34
CA ALA A 54 -5.16 2.41 3.57
C ALA A 54 -4.06 3.40 3.19
N THR A 55 -4.45 4.60 2.72
CA THR A 55 -3.50 5.67 2.39
C THR A 55 -2.68 6.08 3.60
N LEU A 56 -3.33 6.31 4.76
CA LEU A 56 -2.65 6.72 5.98
C LEU A 56 -1.68 5.66 6.49
N ILE A 57 -2.07 4.38 6.46
CA ILE A 57 -1.21 3.27 6.88
C ILE A 57 0.01 3.17 5.96
N ALA A 58 -0.19 3.18 4.64
CA ALA A 58 0.91 3.12 3.67
C ALA A 58 1.89 4.29 3.84
N ALA A 59 1.36 5.52 3.98
CA ALA A 59 2.16 6.72 4.20
C ALA A 59 2.94 6.68 5.53
N TRP A 60 2.32 6.18 6.61
CA TRP A 60 2.98 6.03 7.90
C TRP A 60 4.17 5.08 7.84
N PHE A 61 4.02 3.90 7.24
CA PHE A 61 5.13 2.97 7.06
C PHE A 61 6.23 3.57 6.19
N ASN A 62 5.86 4.27 5.11
CA ASN A 62 6.81 4.97 4.27
C ASN A 62 7.64 6.01 5.04
N TYR A 63 7.03 6.76 5.95
CA TYR A 63 7.71 7.71 6.83
C TYR A 63 8.65 6.99 7.81
N VAL A 64 8.14 6.01 8.57
CA VAL A 64 8.91 5.28 9.59
C VAL A 64 10.10 4.56 8.99
N ASN A 65 9.93 3.91 7.84
CA ASN A 65 11.02 3.21 7.14
C ASN A 65 12.14 4.19 6.75
N ARG A 66 11.78 5.35 6.19
CA ARG A 66 12.77 6.40 5.84
C ARG A 66 13.52 6.92 7.05
N VAL A 67 12.85 7.10 8.19
CA VAL A 67 13.49 7.52 9.45
C VAL A 67 14.44 6.43 9.97
N ALA A 68 14.00 5.17 10.01
CA ALA A 68 14.81 4.05 10.47
C ALA A 68 16.06 3.86 9.59
N ASP A 69 15.90 3.91 8.27
CA ASP A 69 16.97 3.79 7.29
C ASP A 69 17.98 4.93 7.43
N ALA A 70 17.52 6.18 7.56
CA ALA A 70 18.38 7.35 7.73
C ALA A 70 19.19 7.32 9.04
N LEU A 71 18.64 6.74 10.10
CA LEU A 71 19.30 6.62 11.40
C LEU A 71 20.09 5.32 11.57
N GLY A 72 20.04 4.40 10.60
CA GLY A 72 20.71 3.11 10.65
C GLY A 72 20.14 2.14 11.69
N VAL A 73 18.91 2.36 12.15
CA VAL A 73 18.23 1.53 13.15
C VAL A 73 17.85 0.20 12.51
N GLY A 74 18.30 -0.92 13.08
CA GLY A 74 18.00 -2.28 12.58
C GLY A 74 19.06 -2.87 11.65
N ARG A 75 20.21 -2.21 11.46
CA ARG A 75 21.39 -2.74 10.74
C ARG A 75 22.46 -3.38 11.66
N THR A 76 22.12 -3.72 12.90
CA THR A 76 23.02 -4.39 13.86
C THR A 76 22.69 -5.86 14.00
#